data_AF-A0AAU5PLI5-F1
#
_entry.id   AF-A0AAU5PLI5-F1
#
_cell.length_a   1.000
_cell.length_b   1.000
_cell.length_c   1.000
_cell.angle_alpha   90.00
_cell.angle_beta   90.00
_cell.angle_gamma   90.00
#
_symmetry.space_group_name_H-M   'P 1'
#
loop_
_entity.id
_entity.type
_entity.pdbx_description
1 polymer ?
#
loop_
_entity_poly.entity_id
_entity_poly.type
_entity_poly.pdbx_seq_one_letter_code
_entity_poly.pdbx_strand_id
1 'polypeptide(L)'
;MSRLDTSPNEPNVSTNGYSDHAPVIARLGGERTPGDLSGDGKPDLVAIDTAGRLRLYHGDGKGGTAPYLGNGVAANYEEIGDRGWLGASVSHRGDFTRDGLEDVVARVGTQLRVYPSRFSGARLAPPTVVADNLRRTPRSSPPAT
;
A
#
# COMPACT_ATOMS: atom_id res chain seq x y z
N MET A 1 7.25 23.90 -19.42
CA MET A 1 6.85 22.58 -19.98
C MET A 1 7.88 21.57 -19.51
N SER A 2 7.58 20.76 -18.50
CA SER A 2 8.51 19.70 -18.08
C SER A 2 8.44 18.56 -19.08
N ARG A 3 9.57 18.21 -19.69
CA ARG A 3 9.69 17.03 -20.54
C ARG A 3 9.77 15.80 -19.64
N LEU A 4 9.08 14.73 -20.05
CA LEU A 4 9.23 13.40 -19.46
C LEU A 4 10.69 12.98 -19.63
N ASP A 5 11.33 12.49 -18.57
CA ASP A 5 12.64 11.86 -18.69
C ASP A 5 12.46 10.50 -19.37
N THR A 6 13.31 10.22 -20.35
CA THR A 6 13.32 8.98 -21.13
C THR A 6 14.72 8.38 -21.19
N SER A 7 15.63 8.78 -20.31
CA SER A 7 16.97 8.21 -20.28
C SER A 7 16.89 6.70 -19.99
N PRO A 8 17.58 5.85 -20.77
CA PRO A 8 17.69 4.43 -20.47
C PRO A 8 18.35 4.23 -19.10
N ASN A 9 17.96 3.18 -18.38
CA ASN A 9 18.65 2.77 -17.16
C ASN A 9 20.15 2.55 -17.46
N GLU A 10 21.02 3.11 -16.61
CA GLU A 10 22.46 2.97 -16.74
C GLU A 10 22.87 1.48 -16.74
N PRO A 11 23.53 0.99 -17.79
CA PRO A 11 23.93 -0.40 -17.85
C PRO A 11 25.00 -0.67 -16.80
N ASN A 12 24.79 -1.71 -15.98
CA ASN A 12 25.73 -2.24 -14.98
C ASN A 12 25.75 -1.54 -13.60
N VAL A 13 24.68 -0.83 -13.24
CA VAL A 13 24.36 -0.55 -11.84
C VAL A 13 23.24 -1.51 -11.43
N SER A 14 23.40 -2.24 -10.32
CA SER A 14 22.29 -3.01 -9.76
C SER A 14 21.13 -2.05 -9.52
N THR A 15 19.95 -2.34 -10.04
CA THR A 15 18.75 -1.57 -9.74
C THR A 15 18.65 -1.45 -8.22
N ASN A 16 18.76 -0.24 -7.69
CA ASN A 16 18.58 0.03 -6.27
C ASN A 16 17.10 -0.12 -5.86
N GLY A 17 16.27 -0.76 -6.70
CA GLY A 17 14.83 -0.94 -6.51
C GLY A 17 13.98 0.28 -6.84
N TYR A 18 14.58 1.41 -7.23
CA TYR A 18 13.84 2.63 -7.54
C TYR A 18 13.42 2.62 -9.01
N SER A 19 12.12 2.54 -9.26
CA SER A 19 11.56 2.99 -10.55
C SER A 19 11.54 4.51 -10.58
N ASP A 20 12.01 5.05 -11.70
CA ASP A 20 12.08 6.42 -12.17
C ASP A 20 10.72 7.14 -12.41
N HIS A 21 9.60 6.55 -11.96
CA HIS A 21 8.26 7.12 -12.15
C HIS A 21 7.57 7.64 -10.87
N ALA A 22 8.28 7.86 -9.76
CA ALA A 22 7.74 8.56 -8.59
C ALA A 22 8.46 9.92 -8.38
N PRO A 23 7.75 11.06 -8.37
CA PRO A 23 8.37 12.34 -8.08
C PRO A 23 8.74 12.42 -6.58
N VAL A 24 10.03 12.55 -6.29
CA VAL A 24 10.56 12.82 -4.94
C VAL A 24 10.36 14.29 -4.60
N ILE A 25 9.58 14.61 -3.56
CA ILE A 25 9.74 15.86 -2.80
C ILE A 25 9.55 15.58 -1.29
N ALA A 26 10.57 15.99 -0.52
CA ALA A 26 10.71 16.05 0.95
C ALA A 26 11.21 14.78 1.67
N ARG A 27 12.47 14.91 2.13
CA ARG A 27 13.12 14.09 3.16
C ARG A 27 12.53 14.41 4.52
N LEU A 28 11.67 13.55 5.03
CA LEU A 28 11.37 13.42 6.45
C LEU A 28 11.63 11.96 6.82
N GLY A 29 12.78 11.72 7.45
CA GLY A 29 13.17 10.55 8.24
C GLY A 29 12.68 9.16 7.80
N GLY A 30 13.50 8.44 7.03
CA GLY A 30 13.31 7.04 6.71
C GLY A 30 13.85 6.72 5.32
N GLU A 31 14.61 5.64 5.17
CA GLU A 31 14.87 5.08 3.85
C GLU A 31 13.52 4.70 3.26
N ARG A 32 13.12 5.33 2.15
CA ARG A 32 11.85 5.04 1.50
C ARG A 32 11.99 3.77 0.70
N THR A 33 11.78 2.64 1.39
CA THR A 33 11.78 1.34 0.75
C THR A 33 10.43 1.11 0.06
N PRO A 34 10.41 0.77 -1.24
CA PRO A 34 9.16 0.44 -1.91
C PRO A 34 8.40 -0.67 -1.17
N GLY A 35 7.11 -0.43 -0.92
CA GLY A 35 6.26 -1.34 -0.16
C GLY A 35 6.32 -1.16 1.36
N ASP A 36 7.09 -0.21 1.89
CA ASP A 36 7.14 0.08 3.33
C ASP A 36 5.96 0.98 3.74
N LEU A 37 4.98 0.36 4.40
CA LEU A 37 3.77 1.02 4.90
C LEU A 37 3.91 1.44 6.36
N SER A 38 4.79 0.77 7.11
CA SER A 38 5.02 0.98 8.54
C SER A 38 6.01 2.11 8.82
N GLY A 39 6.87 2.44 7.85
CA GLY A 39 7.96 3.42 7.93
C GLY A 39 9.22 2.87 8.57
N ASP A 40 9.38 1.54 8.62
CA ASP A 40 10.50 0.87 9.31
C ASP A 40 11.70 0.52 8.40
N GLY A 41 11.61 0.93 7.12
CA GLY A 41 12.59 0.71 6.07
C GLY A 41 12.51 -0.66 5.39
N LYS A 42 11.53 -1.51 5.70
CA LYS A 42 11.36 -2.84 5.07
C LYS A 42 10.01 -2.95 4.34
N PRO A 43 9.94 -3.66 3.20
CA PRO A 43 8.67 -3.84 2.49
C PRO A 43 7.70 -4.68 3.31
N ASP A 44 6.47 -4.20 3.45
CA ASP A 44 5.39 -4.85 4.18
C ASP A 44 4.39 -5.57 3.25
N LEU A 45 3.52 -6.38 3.85
CA LEU A 45 2.43 -7.05 3.14
C LEU A 45 1.08 -6.65 3.74
N VAL A 46 0.04 -6.55 2.90
CA VAL A 46 -1.34 -6.34 3.35
C VAL A 46 -2.23 -7.50 2.93
N ALA A 47 -3.13 -7.90 3.83
CA ALA A 47 -4.15 -8.90 3.53
C ALA A 47 -5.48 -8.56 4.18
N ILE A 48 -6.55 -9.06 3.56
CA ILE A 48 -7.91 -8.93 4.08
C ILE A 48 -8.28 -10.24 4.76
N ASP A 49 -8.69 -10.18 6.03
CA ASP A 49 -9.13 -11.37 6.76
C ASP A 49 -10.58 -11.75 6.41
N THR A 50 -11.01 -12.93 6.87
CA THR A 50 -12.37 -13.44 6.63
C THR A 50 -13.46 -12.61 7.29
N ALA A 51 -13.13 -11.78 8.29
CA ALA A 51 -14.04 -10.84 8.92
C ALA A 51 -14.11 -9.49 8.16
N GLY A 52 -13.36 -9.34 7.07
CA GLY A 52 -13.33 -8.15 6.25
C GLY A 52 -12.48 -7.02 6.79
N ARG A 53 -11.49 -7.33 7.64
CA ARG A 53 -10.54 -6.37 8.21
C ARG A 53 -9.26 -6.35 7.40
N LEU A 54 -8.65 -5.18 7.28
CA LEU A 54 -7.35 -5.03 6.61
C LEU A 54 -6.23 -5.17 7.64
N ARG A 55 -5.30 -6.09 7.36
CA ARG A 55 -4.14 -6.38 8.21
C ARG A 55 -2.86 -6.05 7.46
N LEU A 56 -1.95 -5.40 8.16
CA LEU A 56 -0.57 -5.16 7.79
C LEU A 56 0.30 -6.24 8.44
N TYR A 57 1.15 -6.87 7.66
CA TYR A 57 2.16 -7.81 8.10
C TYR A 57 3.51 -7.16 7.88
N HIS A 58 4.20 -6.92 8.99
CA HIS A 58 5.48 -6.23 8.99
C HIS A 58 6.53 -7.07 8.27
N GLY A 59 7.29 -6.45 7.38
CA GLY A 59 8.34 -7.13 6.61
C GLY A 59 9.59 -7.41 7.44
N ASP A 60 10.22 -8.56 7.20
CA ASP A 60 11.57 -8.83 7.74
C ASP A 60 12.71 -8.43 6.79
N GLY A 61 12.37 -7.91 5.60
CA GLY A 61 13.32 -7.53 4.54
C GLY A 61 13.99 -8.71 3.82
N LYS A 62 13.60 -9.96 4.14
CA LYS A 62 14.17 -11.21 3.60
C LYS A 62 13.12 -12.05 2.86
N GLY A 63 11.94 -11.49 2.62
CA GLY A 63 10.81 -12.17 2.00
C GLY A 63 9.87 -12.86 2.99
N GLY A 64 10.10 -12.67 4.30
CA GLY A 64 9.23 -13.12 5.38
C GLY A 64 8.55 -11.96 6.10
N THR A 65 7.92 -12.28 7.24
CA THR A 65 7.24 -11.32 8.11
C THR A 65 7.87 -11.29 9.49
N ALA A 66 8.02 -10.10 10.06
CA ALA A 66 8.47 -9.88 11.42
C ALA A 66 7.29 -9.75 12.40
N PRO A 67 7.47 -10.13 13.69
CA PRO A 67 6.50 -9.80 14.72
C PRO A 67 6.33 -8.29 14.87
N TYR A 68 5.08 -7.86 14.97
CA TYR A 68 4.71 -6.50 15.31
C TYR A 68 4.44 -6.39 16.82
N LEU A 69 4.94 -5.35 17.48
CA LEU A 69 4.70 -5.10 18.91
C LEU A 69 3.52 -4.15 19.10
N GLY A 70 2.30 -4.69 19.12
CA GLY A 70 1.09 -3.91 19.39
C GLY A 70 0.77 -3.83 20.88
N ASN A 71 0.67 -2.61 21.43
CA ASN A 71 0.35 -2.37 22.84
C ASN A 71 1.23 -3.20 23.83
N GLY A 72 2.50 -3.42 23.48
CA GLY A 72 3.43 -4.22 24.28
C GLY A 72 3.28 -5.75 24.15
N VAL A 73 2.44 -6.23 23.24
CA VAL A 73 2.23 -7.66 22.95
C VAL A 73 2.65 -7.95 21.52
N ALA A 74 3.49 -8.97 21.34
CA ALA A 74 3.87 -9.43 20.01
C ALA A 74 2.67 -10.06 19.28
N ALA A 75 2.45 -9.62 18.05
CA ALA A 75 1.43 -10.11 17.15
C ALA A 75 2.04 -10.36 15.76
N ASN A 76 1.42 -11.24 14.98
CA ASN A 76 1.86 -11.54 13.62
C ASN A 76 1.38 -10.50 12.59
N TYR A 77 0.49 -9.59 13.01
CA TYR A 77 -0.08 -8.56 12.15
C TYR A 77 -0.50 -7.35 12.98
N GLU A 78 -0.53 -6.21 12.32
CA GLU A 78 -1.20 -5.00 12.76
C GLU A 78 -2.53 -4.89 12.02
N GLU A 79 -3.63 -4.64 12.72
CA GLU A 79 -4.89 -4.33 12.05
C GLU A 79 -4.87 -2.84 11.68
N ILE A 80 -4.99 -2.52 10.40
CA ILE A 80 -4.90 -1.14 9.89
C ILE A 80 -6.23 -0.64 9.32
N GLY A 81 -7.17 -1.54 9.04
CA GLY A 81 -8.54 -1.20 8.64
C GLY A 81 -9.56 -2.07 9.34
N ASP A 82 -10.68 -1.45 9.70
CA ASP A 82 -11.81 -2.13 10.35
C ASP A 82 -12.59 -2.99 9.34
N ARG A 83 -13.85 -3.33 9.61
CA ARG A 83 -14.67 -4.12 8.69
C ARG A 83 -15.00 -3.35 7.40
N GLY A 84 -15.29 -4.09 6.33
CA GLY A 84 -15.78 -3.54 5.06
C GLY A 84 -14.83 -3.69 3.86
N TRP A 85 -13.69 -4.36 4.06
CA TRP A 85 -12.73 -4.62 2.98
C TRP A 85 -13.04 -5.90 2.19
N LEU A 86 -14.09 -6.65 2.54
CA LEU A 86 -14.47 -7.85 1.78
C LEU A 86 -14.74 -7.50 0.31
N GLY A 87 -14.03 -8.19 -0.58
CA GLY A 87 -14.11 -7.96 -2.03
C GLY A 87 -13.43 -6.67 -2.51
N ALA A 88 -12.70 -5.96 -1.64
CA ALA A 88 -11.88 -4.84 -2.05
C ALA A 88 -10.69 -5.31 -2.89
N SER A 89 -10.29 -4.49 -3.86
CA SER A 89 -9.00 -4.60 -4.54
C SER A 89 -8.06 -3.55 -3.95
N VAL A 90 -6.90 -3.97 -3.47
CA VAL A 90 -5.97 -3.14 -2.70
C VAL A 90 -4.60 -3.11 -3.38
N SER A 91 -3.97 -1.94 -3.41
CA SER A 91 -2.58 -1.71 -3.82
C SER A 91 -1.97 -0.62 -2.95
N HIS A 92 -0.65 -0.61 -2.81
CA HIS A 92 0.10 0.44 -2.12
C HIS A 92 1.42 0.61 -2.86
N ARG A 93 1.56 1.72 -3.59
CA ARG A 93 2.74 2.00 -4.39
C ARG A 93 2.84 3.51 -4.52
N GLY A 94 3.43 4.14 -3.51
CA GLY A 94 3.71 5.58 -3.49
C GLY A 94 2.95 6.37 -2.43
N ASP A 95 3.43 7.58 -2.23
CA ASP A 95 2.95 8.58 -1.28
C ASP A 95 2.09 9.61 -2.03
N PHE A 96 0.79 9.36 -2.10
CA PHE A 96 -0.17 10.18 -2.86
C PHE A 96 -0.55 11.45 -2.08
N THR A 97 -0.45 11.41 -0.76
CA THR A 97 -0.80 12.50 0.15
C THR A 97 0.38 13.44 0.45
N ARG A 98 1.60 13.02 0.09
CA ARG A 98 2.88 13.70 0.36
C ARG A 98 3.18 13.84 1.84
N ASP A 99 2.75 12.87 2.65
CA ASP A 99 2.91 12.92 4.10
C ASP A 99 4.18 12.23 4.61
N GLY A 100 4.92 11.53 3.73
CA GLY A 100 6.12 10.80 4.13
C GLY A 100 6.02 9.30 3.95
N LEU A 101 4.80 8.75 3.96
CA LEU A 101 4.54 7.31 4.01
C LEU A 101 3.95 6.81 2.69
N GLU A 102 4.11 5.52 2.38
CA GLU A 102 3.34 4.94 1.28
C GLU A 102 1.85 4.87 1.64
N ASP A 103 0.97 5.25 0.71
CA ASP A 103 -0.47 5.24 0.92
C ASP A 103 -1.12 3.96 0.38
N VAL A 104 -2.22 3.57 1.01
CA VAL A 104 -3.06 2.47 0.53
C VAL A 104 -4.09 3.01 -0.45
N VAL A 105 -4.09 2.49 -1.67
CA VAL A 105 -5.12 2.73 -2.69
C VAL A 105 -6.01 1.51 -2.77
N ALA A 106 -7.32 1.71 -2.59
CA ALA A 106 -8.25 0.62 -2.63
C ALA A 106 -9.54 0.96 -3.37
N ARG A 107 -9.99 0.00 -4.17
CA ARG A 107 -11.36 -0.03 -4.66
C ARG A 107 -12.23 -0.76 -3.66
N VAL A 108 -13.14 -0.03 -3.03
CA VAL A 108 -14.10 -0.57 -2.06
C VAL A 108 -15.50 -0.31 -2.60
N GLY A 109 -16.20 -1.38 -2.98
CA GLY A 109 -17.50 -1.28 -3.67
C GLY A 109 -17.39 -0.53 -5.00
N THR A 110 -18.07 0.61 -5.11
CA THR A 110 -18.09 1.45 -6.32
C THR A 110 -17.13 2.65 -6.23
N GLN A 111 -16.36 2.76 -5.16
CA GLN A 111 -15.44 3.89 -4.96
C GLN A 111 -13.99 3.46 -5.07
N LEU A 112 -13.17 4.32 -5.67
CA LEU A 112 -11.71 4.29 -5.51
C LEU A 112 -11.34 5.30 -4.42
N ARG A 113 -10.57 4.84 -3.45
CA ARG A 113 -10.21 5.59 -2.26
C ARG A 113 -8.70 5.53 -2.04
N VAL A 114 -8.12 6.64 -1.62
CA VAL A 114 -6.74 6.75 -1.15
C VAL A 114 -6.78 6.92 0.36
N TYR A 115 -6.07 6.06 1.07
CA TYR A 115 -5.98 6.01 2.51
C TYR A 115 -4.56 6.41 2.91
N PRO A 116 -4.38 7.55 3.59
CA PRO A 116 -3.09 7.90 4.15
C PRO A 116 -2.66 6.86 5.17
N SER A 117 -1.44 6.35 5.02
CA SER A 117 -0.88 5.44 6.01
C SER A 117 -0.50 6.20 7.28
N ARG A 118 -0.22 5.45 8.33
CA ARG A 118 0.26 5.99 9.60
C ARG A 118 1.39 5.11 10.09
N PHE A 119 2.24 5.67 10.93
CA PHE A 119 3.24 4.88 11.65
C PHE A 119 2.59 3.72 12.39
N SER A 120 3.37 2.66 12.56
CA SER A 120 2.93 1.44 13.22
C SER A 120 2.27 1.69 14.58
N GLY A 121 1.19 0.95 14.84
CA GLY A 121 0.30 1.12 15.98
C GLY A 121 -0.94 1.95 15.70
N ALA A 122 -1.19 2.34 14.45
CA ALA A 122 -2.30 3.19 14.09
C ALA A 122 -3.12 2.63 12.93
N ARG A 123 -4.43 2.89 12.98
CA ARG A 123 -5.31 2.66 11.83
C ARG A 123 -4.96 3.61 10.68
N LEU A 124 -5.30 3.20 9.46
CA LEU A 124 -5.29 4.09 8.30
C LEU A 124 -6.05 5.38 8.62
N ALA A 125 -5.55 6.51 8.12
CA ALA A 125 -6.26 7.76 8.23
C ALA A 125 -7.58 7.71 7.42
N PRO A 126 -8.53 8.63 7.71
CA PRO A 126 -9.75 8.75 6.90
C PRO A 126 -9.41 8.88 5.41
N PRO A 127 -10.07 8.10 4.53
CA PRO A 127 -9.74 8.11 3.11
C PRO A 127 -10.27 9.34 2.38
N THR A 128 -9.59 9.68 1.29
CA THR A 128 -10.14 10.53 0.23
C THR A 128 -10.76 9.66 -0.84
N VAL A 129 -12.02 9.92 -1.21
CA VAL A 129 -12.66 9.31 -2.39
C VAL A 129 -12.14 10.04 -3.63
N VAL A 130 -11.41 9.33 -4.49
CA VAL A 130 -10.82 9.90 -5.71
C VAL A 130 -11.61 9.56 -6.97
N ALA A 131 -12.46 8.53 -6.91
CA ALA A 131 -13.47 8.25 -7.92
C ALA A 131 -14.66 7.51 -7.30
N ASP A 132 -15.83 7.66 -7.90
CA ASP A 132 -17.06 6.99 -7.50
C ASP A 132 -17.75 6.32 -8.71
N ASN A 133 -18.90 5.68 -8.46
CA ASN A 133 -19.74 5.05 -9.49
C ASN A 133 -18.99 4.05 -10.41
N LEU A 134 -17.92 3.45 -9.91
CA LEU A 134 -17.10 2.50 -10.67
C LEU A 134 -17.92 1.24 -10.96
N ARG A 135 -18.05 0.93 -12.25
CA ARG A 135 -18.82 -0.23 -12.74
C ARG A 135 -18.37 -1.50 -12.06
N ARG A 136 -19.32 -2.24 -11.47
CA ARG A 136 -19.11 -3.65 -11.11
C ARG A 136 -19.16 -4.41 -12.42
N THR A 137 -18.04 -4.85 -12.97
CA THR A 137 -18.09 -5.80 -14.06
C THR A 137 -18.74 -7.08 -13.52
N PRO A 138 -19.89 -7.53 -14.06
CA PRO A 138 -20.39 -8.85 -13.72
C PRO A 138 -19.36 -9.87 -14.18
N ARG A 139 -19.06 -10.86 -13.35
CA ARG A 139 -18.35 -12.05 -13.83
C ARG A 139 -19.32 -12.70 -14.81
N SER A 140 -19.05 -12.63 -16.11
CA SER A 140 -19.84 -13.35 -17.10
C SER A 140 -19.83 -14.82 -16.71
N SER A 141 -21.01 -15.40 -16.48
CA SER A 141 -21.13 -16.85 -16.30
C SER A 141 -20.51 -17.55 -17.51
N PRO A 142 -19.75 -18.65 -17.33
CA PRO A 142 -19.34 -19.47 -18.47
C PRO A 142 -20.60 -19.94 -19.23
N PRO A 143 -20.52 -20.11 -20.56
CA PRO A 143 -21.65 -20.57 -21.36
C PRO A 143 -22.17 -21.91 -20.80
N ALA A 144 -23.48 -22.01 -20.62
CA ALA A 144 -24.11 -23.28 -20.29
C ALA A 144 -23.85 -24.26 -21.44
N THR A 145 -23.28 -25.42 -21.10
CA THR A 145 -23.13 -26.58 -22.01
C THR A 145 -24.45 -27.29 -22.22
#